data_AF-A0A535ES41-F1
#
_entry.id   AF-A0A535ES41-F1
#
_cell.length_a   1.000
_cell.length_b   1.000
_cell.length_c   1.000
_cell.angle_alpha   90.00
_cell.angle_beta   90.00
_cell.angle_gamma   90.00
#
_symmetry.space_group_name_H-M   'P 1'
#
loop_
_entity.id
_entity.type
_entity.pdbx_description
1 polymer ?
#
loop_
_entity_poly.entity_id
_entity_poly.type
_entity_poly.pdbx_seq_one_letter_code
_entity_poly.pdbx_strand_id
1 'polypeptide(L)'
;MCGGSGTINAPACQTGFSTANSPGVAAPQGPGTIFSDDRPLFENCNAATQRPAEMGGRNVGDLLNAQGLTWGWFQGGFANCKTSTHTNIGGATVNDYIMHHEPFQYYPQTSNPTHLPPSSDAMIGKQDQANHQYDISKFFTAADAGRLPAVSFLKAPAFQDGHAAYSDPLDEQTFLVQTINHLQRLDSWRSTAVVVLYDDSDGWYDHVEGPLVTQSQTAVDALTGTGQCGASAAKVPSGQQGRCGYGMRQPLLVVSPFARTNFVDHTLTDQSSVTRFIEDNWRLGRIGAGSADAFAGTLDNMFDFGRPHASRLTLDPSTGQPVRGHDED
;
A
#
# COMPACT_ATOMS: atom_id res chain seq x y z
N MET A 1 19.47 -4.12 -30.83
CA MET A 1 20.58 -3.17 -31.08
C MET A 1 20.11 -2.16 -32.10
N CYS A 2 19.93 -0.90 -31.72
CA CYS A 2 19.80 0.22 -32.67
C CYS A 2 20.44 1.45 -32.04
N GLY A 3 21.71 1.69 -32.40
CA GLY A 3 22.23 3.05 -32.45
C GLY A 3 21.97 3.63 -33.83
N GLY A 4 21.93 4.96 -33.93
CA GLY A 4 21.95 5.65 -35.22
C GLY A 4 21.33 7.05 -35.18
N SER A 5 22.19 8.05 -35.11
CA SER A 5 21.98 9.50 -35.24
C SER A 5 21.24 9.96 -36.50
N GLY A 6 20.49 11.06 -36.43
CA GLY A 6 20.13 11.89 -37.59
C GLY A 6 18.84 12.69 -37.42
N THR A 7 18.91 13.99 -37.62
CA THR A 7 17.91 15.02 -37.26
C THR A 7 16.69 15.19 -38.19
N ILE A 8 15.56 15.54 -37.55
CA ILE A 8 14.43 16.44 -37.92
C ILE A 8 13.16 15.86 -38.63
N ASN A 9 12.05 16.02 -37.87
CA ASN A 9 10.60 15.96 -38.15
C ASN A 9 9.91 14.59 -38.36
N ALA A 10 9.32 14.13 -37.24
CA ALA A 10 8.31 13.08 -36.93
C ALA A 10 7.83 12.18 -38.09
N PRO A 11 7.67 10.84 -37.93
CA PRO A 11 7.08 10.13 -36.78
C PRO A 11 7.72 8.74 -36.45
N ALA A 12 7.39 8.14 -35.30
CA ALA A 12 7.25 6.68 -35.12
C ALA A 12 6.89 6.35 -33.67
N CYS A 13 5.62 5.99 -33.46
CA CYS A 13 5.27 5.12 -32.32
C CYS A 13 6.03 3.80 -32.42
N GLN A 14 6.21 3.20 -31.24
CA GLN A 14 6.73 1.85 -30.95
C GLN A 14 8.25 1.70 -30.85
N THR A 15 8.73 1.83 -29.61
CA THR A 15 9.63 0.80 -29.05
C THR A 15 8.88 0.17 -27.90
N GLY A 16 8.33 -1.02 -28.15
CA GLY A 16 7.65 -1.81 -27.13
C GLY A 16 8.56 -2.03 -25.94
N PHE A 17 8.23 -1.41 -24.82
CA PHE A 17 8.57 -1.99 -23.53
C PHE A 17 7.65 -3.18 -23.37
N SER A 18 8.23 -4.37 -23.25
CA SER A 18 7.47 -5.57 -22.96
C SER A 18 6.84 -5.39 -21.57
N THR A 19 5.60 -4.89 -21.55
CA THR A 19 4.71 -4.98 -20.41
C THR A 19 4.58 -6.46 -20.09
N ALA A 20 4.89 -6.85 -18.85
CA ALA A 20 5.08 -8.24 -18.42
C ALA A 20 4.22 -9.28 -19.16
N ASN A 21 4.81 -10.03 -20.09
CA ASN A 21 4.29 -11.35 -20.39
C ASN A 21 4.76 -12.26 -19.25
N SER A 22 3.89 -12.53 -18.29
CA SER A 22 4.02 -13.78 -17.55
C SER A 22 4.02 -14.92 -18.58
N PRO A 23 4.92 -15.91 -18.49
CA PRO A 23 4.92 -17.01 -19.44
C PRO A 23 3.54 -17.71 -19.47
N GLY A 24 2.81 -17.59 -20.58
CA GLY A 24 1.78 -18.55 -20.96
C GLY A 24 0.29 -18.17 -21.03
N VAL A 25 -0.19 -16.94 -20.77
CA VAL A 25 -1.64 -16.63 -20.92
C VAL A 25 -1.93 -15.20 -21.40
N ALA A 26 -2.91 -15.05 -22.29
CA ALA A 26 -3.39 -13.80 -22.88
C ALA A 26 -4.11 -12.88 -21.86
N ALA A 27 -3.92 -11.56 -21.99
CA ALA A 27 -4.36 -10.59 -21.00
C ALA A 27 -5.71 -9.90 -21.33
N PRO A 28 -6.71 -9.88 -20.42
CA PRO A 28 -8.01 -9.26 -20.68
C PRO A 28 -8.07 -7.73 -20.49
N GLN A 29 -7.04 -7.09 -19.92
CA GLN A 29 -6.79 -5.64 -19.83
C GLN A 29 -5.50 -5.40 -19.03
N GLY A 30 -4.46 -4.82 -19.63
CA GLY A 30 -3.11 -4.69 -19.02
C GLY A 30 -2.21 -5.91 -19.28
N PRO A 31 -0.94 -5.94 -18.83
CA PRO A 31 -0.01 -7.03 -19.17
C PRO A 31 -0.30 -8.40 -18.54
N GLY A 32 -1.08 -8.46 -17.46
CA GLY A 32 -1.32 -9.70 -16.70
C GLY A 32 -1.26 -9.46 -15.19
N THR A 33 -0.83 -10.47 -14.45
CA THR A 33 -0.67 -10.43 -12.98
C THR A 33 0.81 -10.37 -12.62
N ILE A 34 1.19 -9.42 -11.76
CA ILE A 34 2.51 -9.34 -11.13
C ILE A 34 2.55 -10.33 -9.95
N PHE A 35 3.62 -11.12 -9.84
CA PHE A 35 3.81 -12.14 -8.80
C PHE A 35 5.18 -12.04 -8.11
N SER A 36 5.96 -11.01 -8.43
CA SER A 36 7.31 -10.75 -7.92
C SER A 36 7.56 -9.25 -7.79
N ASP A 37 8.70 -8.86 -7.24
CA ASP A 37 9.10 -7.46 -7.02
C ASP A 37 9.59 -6.76 -8.29
N ASP A 38 8.73 -6.75 -9.32
CA ASP A 38 8.94 -5.92 -10.49
C ASP A 38 8.95 -4.45 -10.10
N ARG A 39 9.78 -3.64 -10.74
CA ARG A 39 9.75 -2.20 -10.47
C ARG A 39 8.56 -1.54 -11.16
N PRO A 40 7.98 -0.47 -10.60
CA PRO A 40 7.04 0.37 -11.33
C PRO A 40 7.67 0.94 -12.61
N LEU A 41 6.88 0.96 -13.68
CA LEU A 41 7.30 1.53 -14.96
C LEU A 41 7.47 3.05 -14.86
N PHE A 42 6.59 3.73 -14.11
CA PHE A 42 6.52 5.18 -14.03
C PHE A 42 7.30 5.72 -12.83
N GLU A 43 8.57 5.34 -12.75
CA GLU A 43 9.47 5.64 -11.63
C GLU A 43 10.88 5.92 -12.19
N ASN A 44 11.33 7.17 -12.07
CA ASN A 44 12.62 7.61 -12.62
C ASN A 44 13.71 7.82 -11.57
N CYS A 45 13.43 7.58 -10.30
CA CYS A 45 14.37 7.94 -9.26
C CYS A 45 15.61 7.07 -9.27
N ASN A 46 15.48 5.74 -9.30
CA ASN A 46 16.64 4.85 -9.20
C ASN A 46 16.82 4.03 -10.46
N ALA A 47 18.08 3.90 -10.90
CA ALA A 47 18.43 2.88 -11.87
C ALA A 47 18.19 1.52 -11.22
N ALA A 48 17.39 0.69 -11.86
CA ALA A 48 16.90 -0.56 -11.30
C ALA A 48 17.15 -1.71 -12.27
N THR A 49 17.64 -2.82 -11.73
CA THR A 49 17.86 -4.06 -12.48
C THR A 49 16.59 -4.91 -12.54
N GLN A 50 15.61 -4.63 -11.68
CA GLN A 50 14.29 -5.27 -11.71
C GLN A 50 13.58 -5.02 -13.04
N ARG A 51 12.77 -5.99 -13.44
CA ARG A 51 11.92 -5.91 -14.62
C ARG A 51 10.88 -4.80 -14.41
N PRO A 52 10.70 -3.87 -15.37
CA PRO A 52 9.62 -2.89 -15.28
C PRO A 52 8.26 -3.54 -15.47
N ALA A 53 7.27 -3.08 -14.71
CA ALA A 53 5.87 -3.46 -14.85
C ALA A 53 4.95 -2.23 -14.82
N GLU A 54 3.89 -2.32 -15.61
CA GLU A 54 2.79 -1.37 -15.66
C GLU A 54 1.52 -2.12 -15.29
N MET A 55 0.67 -1.50 -14.48
CA MET A 55 -0.63 -2.04 -14.11
C MET A 55 -1.71 -1.34 -14.94
N GLY A 56 -2.67 -2.13 -15.42
CA GLY A 56 -3.84 -1.65 -16.16
C GLY A 56 -5.08 -1.56 -15.28
N GLY A 57 -6.12 -0.91 -15.79
CA GLY A 57 -7.36 -0.70 -15.05
C GLY A 57 -7.30 0.53 -14.14
N ARG A 58 -8.23 0.59 -13.17
CA ARG A 58 -8.30 1.65 -12.18
C ARG A 58 -7.73 1.19 -10.85
N ASN A 59 -7.30 2.12 -10.01
CA ASN A 59 -7.04 1.89 -8.60
C ASN A 59 -7.93 2.78 -7.72
N VAL A 60 -7.82 2.66 -6.39
CA VAL A 60 -8.64 3.47 -5.47
C VAL A 60 -8.37 4.97 -5.59
N GLY A 61 -7.16 5.36 -5.99
CA GLY A 61 -6.80 6.76 -6.27
C GLY A 61 -7.62 7.36 -7.41
N ASP A 62 -7.92 6.58 -8.45
CA ASP A 62 -8.84 7.01 -9.52
C ASP A 62 -10.24 7.32 -9.01
N LEU A 63 -10.74 6.49 -8.09
CA LEU A 63 -12.06 6.68 -7.49
C LEU A 63 -12.10 7.90 -6.56
N LEU A 64 -11.04 8.11 -5.78
CA LEU A 64 -10.88 9.26 -4.89
C LEU A 64 -10.76 10.56 -5.71
N ASN A 65 -9.97 10.56 -6.78
CA ASN A 65 -9.84 11.67 -7.73
C ASN A 65 -11.18 12.04 -8.36
N ALA A 66 -11.96 11.03 -8.80
CA ALA A 66 -13.28 11.26 -9.40
C ALA A 66 -14.27 11.95 -8.45
N GLN A 67 -14.11 11.79 -7.14
CA GLN A 67 -14.92 12.46 -6.11
C GLN A 67 -14.28 13.74 -5.55
N GLY A 68 -13.07 14.11 -6.00
CA GLY A 68 -12.33 15.26 -5.48
C GLY A 68 -11.97 15.13 -3.99
N LEU A 69 -11.83 13.90 -3.49
CA LEU A 69 -11.47 13.63 -2.10
C LEU A 69 -9.97 13.85 -1.88
N THR A 70 -9.59 14.32 -0.70
CA THR A 70 -8.18 14.47 -0.37
C THR A 70 -7.55 13.12 -0.05
N TRP A 71 -6.47 12.76 -0.75
CA TRP A 71 -5.76 11.51 -0.48
C TRP A 71 -4.28 11.56 -0.84
N GLY A 72 -3.49 10.62 -0.33
CA GLY A 72 -2.12 10.42 -0.81
C GLY A 72 -1.42 9.18 -0.30
N TRP A 73 -0.39 8.77 -1.04
CA TRP A 73 0.63 7.83 -0.59
C TRP A 73 1.84 8.60 -0.06
N PHE A 74 2.27 8.27 1.15
CA PHE A 74 3.31 8.97 1.90
C PHE A 74 4.40 7.98 2.27
N GLN A 75 5.52 8.02 1.55
CA GLN A 75 6.60 7.05 1.72
C GLN A 75 7.91 7.68 2.18
N GLY A 76 8.60 7.01 3.10
CA GLY A 76 9.93 7.40 3.54
C GLY A 76 10.93 7.46 2.39
N GLY A 77 11.69 8.55 2.33
CA GLY A 77 12.73 8.74 1.32
C GLY A 77 12.23 9.13 -0.07
N PHE A 78 10.92 9.26 -0.32
CA PHE A 78 10.39 9.57 -1.66
C PHE A 78 11.00 10.86 -2.24
N ALA A 79 11.13 11.95 -1.47
CA ALA A 79 11.68 13.21 -2.03
C ALA A 79 13.17 13.11 -2.39
N ASN A 80 13.93 12.28 -1.68
CA ASN A 80 15.39 12.16 -1.79
C ASN A 80 15.81 10.71 -2.08
N CYS A 81 15.05 10.02 -2.93
CA CYS A 81 15.05 8.58 -3.13
C CYS A 81 16.37 7.95 -3.62
N LYS A 82 17.37 8.77 -3.98
CA LYS A 82 18.75 8.36 -4.31
C LYS A 82 19.72 8.42 -3.12
N THR A 83 19.43 9.26 -2.14
CA THR A 83 20.41 9.70 -1.13
C THR A 83 19.90 9.62 0.30
N SER A 84 18.59 9.42 0.49
CA SER A 84 17.99 9.26 1.82
C SER A 84 18.36 7.91 2.38
N THR A 85 19.17 7.90 3.43
CA THR A 85 19.61 6.66 4.08
C THR A 85 19.59 6.82 5.59
N HIS A 86 19.23 5.76 6.30
CA HIS A 86 19.32 5.67 7.75
C HIS A 86 20.10 4.43 8.18
N THR A 87 20.75 4.51 9.34
CA THR A 87 21.36 3.36 10.00
C THR A 87 20.34 2.75 10.95
N ASN A 88 19.96 1.50 10.72
CA ASN A 88 19.02 0.77 11.57
C ASN A 88 19.66 0.42 12.94
N ILE A 89 18.87 -0.06 13.89
CA ILE A 89 19.34 -0.46 15.23
C ILE A 89 20.40 -1.56 15.15
N GLY A 90 20.32 -2.42 14.13
CA GLY A 90 21.33 -3.43 13.81
C GLY A 90 22.66 -2.88 13.25
N GLY A 91 22.76 -1.57 12.98
CA GLY A 91 23.95 -0.89 12.47
C GLY A 91 24.12 -0.91 10.95
N ALA A 92 23.14 -1.41 10.19
CA ALA A 92 23.16 -1.40 8.73
C ALA A 92 22.62 -0.07 8.18
N THR A 93 23.34 0.54 7.23
CA THR A 93 22.85 1.72 6.50
C THR A 93 22.02 1.30 5.29
N VAL A 94 20.77 1.73 5.25
CA VAL A 94 19.75 1.31 4.29
C VAL A 94 19.24 2.51 3.51
N ASN A 95 18.94 2.33 2.22
CA ASN A 95 18.23 3.36 1.44
C ASN A 95 16.76 3.40 1.85
N ASP A 96 16.24 4.57 2.17
CA ASP A 96 14.89 4.70 2.74
C ASP A 96 13.78 4.38 1.73
N TYR A 97 14.01 4.70 0.45
CA TYR A 97 13.00 4.53 -0.59
C TYR A 97 13.12 3.17 -1.28
N ILE A 98 12.03 2.40 -1.25
CA ILE A 98 11.86 1.13 -1.96
C ILE A 98 10.78 1.32 -3.02
N MET A 99 11.19 1.34 -4.29
CA MET A 99 10.30 1.69 -5.40
C MET A 99 9.17 0.69 -5.65
N HIS A 100 9.41 -0.62 -5.46
CA HIS A 100 8.37 -1.63 -5.70
C HIS A 100 7.33 -1.68 -4.57
N HIS A 101 7.56 -0.92 -3.49
CA HIS A 101 6.56 -0.66 -2.47
C HIS A 101 5.69 0.57 -2.78
N GLU A 102 5.85 1.22 -3.94
CA GLU A 102 5.00 2.33 -4.36
C GLU A 102 3.96 1.87 -5.41
N PRO A 103 2.77 1.41 -4.98
CA PRO A 103 1.78 0.82 -5.89
C PRO A 103 1.22 1.80 -6.92
N PHE A 104 1.17 3.11 -6.64
CA PHE A 104 0.57 4.08 -7.55
C PHE A 104 1.50 4.45 -8.72
N GLN A 105 2.80 4.20 -8.58
CA GLN A 105 3.80 4.37 -9.64
C GLN A 105 3.72 3.29 -10.74
N TYR A 106 2.91 2.23 -10.56
CA TYR A 106 2.67 1.25 -11.63
C TYR A 106 1.61 1.72 -12.64
N TYR A 107 0.85 2.77 -12.31
CA TYR A 107 -0.27 3.26 -13.11
C TYR A 107 0.06 4.65 -13.66
N PRO A 108 -0.06 4.89 -14.98
CA PRO A 108 0.29 6.19 -15.54
C PRO A 108 -0.54 7.33 -14.93
N GLN A 109 -1.82 7.06 -14.64
CA GLN A 109 -2.77 8.07 -14.19
C GLN A 109 -2.60 8.52 -12.73
N THR A 110 -2.00 7.70 -11.87
CA THR A 110 -1.71 8.03 -10.45
C THR A 110 -0.23 8.15 -10.14
N SER A 111 0.65 8.05 -11.13
CA SER A 111 2.10 8.14 -10.93
C SER A 111 2.60 9.58 -10.76
N ASN A 112 3.74 9.72 -10.07
CA ASN A 112 4.58 10.91 -10.00
C ASN A 112 6.03 10.52 -10.35
N PRO A 113 6.35 10.32 -11.64
CA PRO A 113 7.58 9.64 -12.05
C PRO A 113 8.86 10.39 -11.71
N THR A 114 8.77 11.69 -11.50
CA THR A 114 9.90 12.58 -11.19
C THR A 114 9.90 13.06 -9.75
N HIS A 115 9.04 12.52 -8.90
CA HIS A 115 9.00 12.79 -7.46
C HIS A 115 8.84 14.28 -7.15
N LEU A 116 7.99 14.95 -7.94
CA LEU A 116 7.75 16.38 -7.74
C LEU A 116 7.06 16.57 -6.39
N PRO A 117 7.53 17.51 -5.55
CA PRO A 117 6.83 17.86 -4.34
C PRO A 117 5.49 18.53 -4.67
N PRO A 118 4.54 18.61 -3.71
CA PRO A 118 3.35 19.43 -3.92
C PRO A 118 3.76 20.88 -4.16
N SER A 119 3.00 21.55 -5.03
CA SER A 119 3.18 22.96 -5.37
C SER A 119 3.14 23.90 -4.15
N SER A 120 2.46 23.48 -3.08
CA SER A 120 2.54 24.07 -1.75
C SER A 120 2.02 23.08 -0.70
N ASP A 121 2.29 23.32 0.59
CA ASP A 121 1.74 22.48 1.66
C ASP A 121 0.20 22.52 1.72
N ALA A 122 -0.48 23.49 1.08
CA ALA A 122 -1.94 23.54 0.95
C ALA A 122 -2.52 22.62 -0.13
N MET A 123 -1.65 22.05 -0.96
CA MET A 123 -1.99 21.11 -2.02
C MET A 123 -1.69 19.65 -1.62
N ILE A 124 -1.18 19.41 -0.42
CA ILE A 124 -1.05 18.04 0.11
C ILE A 124 -2.45 17.41 0.14
N GLY A 125 -2.58 16.24 -0.48
CA GLY A 125 -3.83 15.52 -0.62
C GLY A 125 -4.67 15.92 -1.84
N LYS A 126 -4.30 16.95 -2.60
CA LYS A 126 -5.10 17.48 -3.72
C LYS A 126 -4.39 17.29 -5.05
N GLN A 127 -5.16 17.34 -6.13
CA GLN A 127 -4.61 17.26 -7.48
C GLN A 127 -3.70 18.44 -7.77
N ASP A 128 -2.41 18.16 -7.94
CA ASP A 128 -1.40 19.06 -8.47
C ASP A 128 -0.24 18.26 -9.11
N GLN A 129 0.92 18.87 -9.24
CA GLN A 129 2.11 18.25 -9.82
C GLN A 129 2.65 17.03 -9.05
N ALA A 130 2.33 16.87 -7.76
CA ALA A 130 2.73 15.71 -6.99
C ALA A 130 1.86 14.48 -7.26
N ASN A 131 0.70 14.68 -7.90
CA ASN A 131 -0.26 13.65 -8.27
C ASN A 131 -0.55 12.65 -7.13
N HIS A 132 -0.69 13.17 -5.90
CA HIS A 132 -0.98 12.40 -4.68
C HIS A 132 0.14 11.47 -4.16
N GLN A 133 1.34 11.53 -4.73
CA GLN A 133 2.50 10.74 -4.28
C GLN A 133 3.51 11.65 -3.59
N TYR A 134 3.80 11.35 -2.32
CA TYR A 134 4.49 12.26 -1.43
C TYR A 134 5.59 11.58 -0.62
N ASP A 135 6.57 12.39 -0.23
CA ASP A 135 7.45 12.04 0.89
C ASP A 135 6.67 12.03 2.21
N ILE A 136 7.03 11.09 3.10
CA ILE A 136 6.35 10.91 4.38
C ILE A 136 6.34 12.17 5.25
N SER A 137 7.33 13.07 5.11
CA SER A 137 7.33 14.36 5.79
C SER A 137 6.09 15.21 5.48
N LYS A 138 5.48 15.04 4.29
CA LYS A 138 4.25 15.75 3.91
C LYS A 138 3.02 15.26 4.63
N PHE A 139 3.00 14.01 5.09
CA PHE A 139 1.93 13.53 5.97
C PHE A 139 1.89 14.32 7.27
N PHE A 140 3.03 14.40 7.97
CA PHE A 140 3.14 15.14 9.23
C PHE A 140 2.93 16.64 9.04
N THR A 141 3.42 17.22 7.94
CA THR A 141 3.14 18.62 7.57
C THR A 141 1.64 18.89 7.43
N ALA A 142 0.88 17.99 6.80
CA ALA A 142 -0.57 18.11 6.69
C ALA A 142 -1.27 17.86 8.03
N ALA A 143 -0.78 16.91 8.82
CA ALA A 143 -1.32 16.54 10.12
C ALA A 143 -1.24 17.71 11.12
N ASP A 144 -0.05 18.28 11.30
CA ASP A 144 0.21 19.41 12.21
C ASP A 144 -0.53 20.69 11.80
N ALA A 145 -0.82 20.84 10.51
CA ALA A 145 -1.59 21.96 9.99
C ALA A 145 -3.12 21.75 10.07
N GLY A 146 -3.60 20.65 10.68
CA GLY A 146 -5.03 20.33 10.78
C GLY A 146 -5.69 20.02 9.43
N ARG A 147 -4.92 19.51 8.46
CA ARG A 147 -5.35 19.26 7.07
C ARG A 147 -5.07 17.81 6.63
N LEU A 148 -5.22 16.85 7.53
CA LEU A 148 -5.08 15.42 7.17
C LEU A 148 -5.97 15.09 5.95
N PRO A 149 -5.42 14.39 4.93
CA PRO A 149 -6.23 13.86 3.85
C PRO A 149 -7.31 12.90 4.37
N ALA A 150 -8.41 12.77 3.63
CA ALA A 150 -9.46 11.80 3.94
C ALA A 150 -8.92 10.36 3.92
N VAL A 151 -8.03 10.04 2.96
CA VAL A 151 -7.34 8.74 2.87
C VAL A 151 -5.83 8.96 2.82
N SER A 152 -5.09 8.43 3.78
CA SER A 152 -3.63 8.51 3.80
C SER A 152 -3.04 7.11 3.90
N PHE A 153 -2.19 6.74 2.94
CA PHE A 153 -1.39 5.52 3.01
C PHE A 153 0.02 5.90 3.44
N LEU A 154 0.51 5.27 4.51
CA LEU A 154 1.86 5.51 5.02
C LEU A 154 2.70 4.26 4.79
N LYS A 155 3.88 4.43 4.17
CA LYS A 155 4.92 3.40 4.13
C LYS A 155 6.17 3.98 4.80
N ALA A 156 6.61 3.30 5.86
CA ALA A 156 7.79 3.69 6.60
C ALA A 156 9.03 3.79 5.68
N PRO A 157 10.05 4.60 6.03
CA PRO A 157 11.36 4.42 5.41
C PRO A 157 11.83 2.98 5.64
N ALA A 158 12.54 2.41 4.67
CA ALA A 158 12.94 0.99 4.64
C ALA A 158 13.46 0.47 5.99
N PHE A 159 14.29 1.24 6.70
CA PHE A 159 14.87 0.79 7.96
C PHE A 159 13.83 0.55 9.09
N GLN A 160 12.60 1.03 8.96
CA GLN A 160 11.51 0.89 9.94
C GLN A 160 10.26 0.22 9.38
N ASP A 161 10.32 -0.42 8.21
CA ASP A 161 9.13 -1.04 7.61
C ASP A 161 8.86 -2.47 8.08
N GLY A 162 9.68 -3.00 9.00
CA GLY A 162 9.54 -4.32 9.60
C GLY A 162 10.11 -5.46 8.75
N HIS A 163 10.56 -5.19 7.53
CA HIS A 163 11.13 -6.22 6.67
C HIS A 163 12.47 -6.72 7.22
N ALA A 164 12.63 -8.05 7.24
CA ALA A 164 13.86 -8.68 7.71
C ALA A 164 15.10 -8.22 6.90
N ALA A 165 16.28 -8.39 7.49
CA ALA A 165 17.60 -8.00 6.95
C ALA A 165 17.94 -6.51 6.97
N TYR A 166 16.99 -5.61 6.77
CA TYR A 166 17.27 -4.15 6.77
C TYR A 166 16.38 -3.34 7.72
N SER A 167 15.32 -3.93 8.24
CA SER A 167 14.56 -3.45 9.40
C SER A 167 14.48 -4.53 10.48
N ASP A 168 13.80 -4.24 11.57
CA ASP A 168 13.51 -5.15 12.67
C ASP A 168 12.30 -4.67 13.49
N PRO A 169 11.74 -5.51 14.39
CA PRO A 169 10.57 -5.14 15.19
C PRO A 169 10.75 -3.91 16.10
N LEU A 170 11.98 -3.56 16.52
CA LEU A 170 12.22 -2.40 17.36
C LEU A 170 12.26 -1.10 16.53
N ASP A 171 12.85 -1.14 15.34
CA ASP A 171 12.80 -0.04 14.39
C ASP A 171 11.36 0.21 13.90
N GLU A 172 10.62 -0.84 13.56
CA GLU A 172 9.19 -0.78 13.21
C GLU A 172 8.34 -0.25 14.37
N GLN A 173 8.54 -0.77 15.59
CA GLN A 173 7.85 -0.29 16.80
C GLN A 173 8.06 1.21 16.98
N THR A 174 9.28 1.70 16.76
CA THR A 174 9.59 3.13 16.88
C THR A 174 8.73 3.95 15.91
N PHE A 175 8.65 3.55 14.64
CA PHE A 175 7.81 4.21 13.64
C PHE A 175 6.32 4.18 14.00
N LEU A 176 5.79 3.00 14.33
CA LEU A 176 4.38 2.81 14.67
C LEU A 176 3.99 3.63 15.90
N VAL A 177 4.76 3.52 16.99
CA VAL A 177 4.47 4.22 18.25
C VAL A 177 4.56 5.73 18.06
N GLN A 178 5.60 6.24 17.39
CA GLN A 178 5.73 7.68 17.17
C GLN A 178 4.58 8.22 16.31
N THR A 179 4.23 7.53 15.24
CA THR A 179 3.15 7.92 14.32
C THR A 179 1.79 7.90 15.01
N ILE A 180 1.44 6.78 15.66
CA ILE A 180 0.12 6.62 16.31
C ILE A 180 0.01 7.55 17.53
N ASN A 181 1.05 7.70 18.34
CA ASN A 181 1.05 8.69 19.43
C ASN A 181 0.85 10.11 18.90
N HIS A 182 1.49 10.47 17.78
CA HIS A 182 1.33 11.77 17.17
C HIS A 182 -0.13 12.00 16.75
N LEU A 183 -0.72 11.07 16.01
CA LEU A 183 -2.11 11.17 15.57
C LEU A 183 -3.10 11.24 16.72
N GLN A 184 -2.90 10.47 17.79
CA GLN A 184 -3.76 10.48 18.98
C GLN A 184 -3.82 11.85 19.66
N ARG A 185 -2.81 12.71 19.52
CA ARG A 185 -2.78 14.05 20.12
C ARG A 185 -3.54 15.10 19.30
N LEU A 186 -3.80 14.82 18.02
CA LEU A 186 -4.43 15.78 17.12
C LEU A 186 -5.93 15.86 17.36
N ASP A 187 -6.52 17.02 17.09
CA ASP A 187 -7.97 17.23 17.13
C ASP A 187 -8.71 16.29 16.19
N SER A 188 -8.11 15.97 15.04
CA SER A 188 -8.65 15.05 14.03
C SER A 188 -8.80 13.61 14.55
N TRP A 189 -8.09 13.22 15.61
CA TRP A 189 -8.15 11.86 16.18
C TRP A 189 -9.58 11.37 16.41
N ARG A 190 -10.47 12.26 16.86
CA ARG A 190 -11.90 11.97 17.12
C ARG A 190 -12.66 11.37 15.94
N SER A 191 -12.11 11.47 14.73
CA SER A 191 -12.67 10.98 13.47
C SER A 191 -11.67 10.18 12.64
N THR A 192 -10.57 9.71 13.25
CA THR A 192 -9.51 8.97 12.57
C THR A 192 -9.61 7.47 12.88
N ALA A 193 -9.37 6.64 11.86
CA ALA A 193 -9.04 5.23 12.02
C ALA A 193 -7.66 4.98 11.39
N VAL A 194 -6.77 4.36 12.14
CA VAL A 194 -5.48 3.86 11.66
C VAL A 194 -5.61 2.36 11.46
N VAL A 195 -5.33 1.89 10.24
CA VAL A 195 -5.25 0.47 9.93
C VAL A 195 -3.77 0.11 9.79
N VAL A 196 -3.29 -0.83 10.62
CA VAL A 196 -1.95 -1.40 10.50
C VAL A 196 -2.08 -2.76 9.84
N LEU A 197 -1.43 -2.93 8.70
CA LEU A 197 -1.47 -4.15 7.89
C LEU A 197 -0.11 -4.38 7.21
N TYR A 198 0.10 -5.61 6.75
CA TYR A 198 1.33 -6.05 6.08
C TYR A 198 1.06 -6.41 4.62
N ASP A 199 2.07 -6.24 3.77
CA ASP A 199 2.07 -6.54 2.33
C ASP A 199 2.32 -8.02 2.04
N ASP A 200 3.18 -8.69 2.79
CA ASP A 200 3.39 -10.13 2.70
C ASP A 200 3.96 -10.73 4.01
N SER A 201 4.18 -12.05 4.04
CA SER A 201 4.65 -12.79 5.23
C SER A 201 6.16 -12.96 5.30
N ASP A 202 6.91 -12.47 4.32
CA ASP A 202 8.32 -12.80 4.07
C ASP A 202 8.53 -14.34 3.89
N GLY A 203 7.45 -15.08 3.66
CA GLY A 203 7.45 -16.55 3.62
C GLY A 203 7.54 -17.24 4.99
N TRP A 204 7.33 -16.51 6.09
CA TRP A 204 7.40 -17.04 7.44
C TRP A 204 6.25 -18.01 7.71
N TYR A 205 6.49 -18.93 8.66
CA TYR A 205 5.50 -19.94 9.03
C TYR A 205 4.25 -19.30 9.65
N ASP A 206 3.10 -19.58 9.04
CA ASP A 206 1.80 -19.48 9.67
C ASP A 206 1.10 -20.85 9.61
N HIS A 207 0.36 -21.19 10.67
CA HIS A 207 -0.28 -22.51 10.79
C HIS A 207 -1.60 -22.62 10.01
N VAL A 208 -2.14 -21.51 9.51
CA VAL A 208 -3.42 -21.47 8.81
C VAL A 208 -3.19 -21.59 7.31
N GLU A 209 -3.74 -22.65 6.73
CA GLU A 209 -3.96 -22.69 5.28
C GLU A 209 -5.15 -21.79 4.94
N GLY A 210 -4.89 -20.70 4.22
CA GLY A 210 -5.91 -19.76 3.79
C GLY A 210 -6.92 -20.39 2.81
N PRO A 211 -8.18 -19.92 2.79
CA PRO A 211 -9.17 -20.44 1.85
C PRO A 211 -8.85 -20.06 0.41
N LEU A 212 -9.10 -20.99 -0.52
CA LEU A 212 -8.95 -20.76 -1.95
C LEU A 212 -10.16 -20.00 -2.53
N VAL A 213 -10.11 -18.67 -2.39
CA VAL A 213 -11.12 -17.72 -2.87
C VAL A 213 -10.94 -17.44 -4.37
N THR A 214 -9.71 -17.16 -4.80
CA THR A 214 -9.35 -16.92 -6.20
C THR A 214 -8.50 -18.08 -6.73
N GLN A 215 -8.81 -18.51 -7.95
CA GLN A 215 -8.21 -19.70 -8.56
C GLN A 215 -7.35 -19.34 -9.76
N SER A 216 -6.38 -20.20 -10.07
CA SER A 216 -5.41 -20.00 -11.14
C SER A 216 -4.83 -21.35 -11.61
N GLN A 217 -4.37 -21.43 -12.86
CA GLN A 217 -3.78 -22.64 -13.45
C GLN A 217 -2.53 -22.29 -14.28
N THR A 218 -1.52 -21.75 -13.63
CA THR A 218 -0.25 -21.32 -14.23
C THR A 218 0.94 -22.02 -13.59
N ALA A 219 2.07 -22.02 -14.30
CA ALA A 219 3.33 -22.56 -13.77
C ALA A 219 3.89 -21.80 -12.55
N VAL A 220 3.38 -20.58 -12.27
CA VAL A 220 3.81 -19.77 -11.11
C VAL A 220 2.95 -20.01 -9.87
N ASP A 221 1.83 -20.72 -9.99
CA ASP A 221 1.02 -21.06 -8.82
C ASP A 221 1.79 -22.02 -7.90
N ALA A 222 1.90 -21.70 -6.62
CA ALA A 222 2.65 -22.51 -5.66
C ALA A 222 1.83 -22.97 -4.44
N LEU A 223 0.74 -22.26 -4.10
CA LEU A 223 -0.01 -22.47 -2.85
C LEU A 223 -0.45 -23.93 -2.66
N THR A 224 -1.07 -24.52 -3.68
CA THR A 224 -1.53 -25.93 -3.67
C THR A 224 -0.73 -26.80 -4.64
N GLY A 225 0.42 -26.31 -5.10
CA GLY A 225 1.27 -26.95 -6.12
C GLY A 225 1.17 -26.31 -7.51
N THR A 226 2.17 -26.57 -8.35
CA THR A 226 2.34 -25.99 -9.69
C THR A 226 1.12 -26.23 -10.59
N GLY A 227 0.44 -25.14 -10.95
CA GLY A 227 -0.78 -25.15 -11.77
C GLY A 227 -1.99 -25.84 -11.13
N GLN A 228 -1.95 -26.10 -9.83
CA GLN A 228 -2.99 -26.83 -9.08
C GLN A 228 -3.90 -25.92 -8.25
N CYS A 229 -3.94 -24.62 -8.54
CA CYS A 229 -4.71 -23.65 -7.77
C CYS A 229 -6.21 -23.66 -8.14
N GLY A 230 -6.86 -24.76 -7.80
CA GLY A 230 -8.26 -25.03 -8.16
C GLY A 230 -8.47 -25.20 -9.66
N ALA A 231 -9.72 -25.36 -10.08
CA ALA A 231 -10.09 -25.64 -11.48
C ALA A 231 -11.36 -24.91 -11.95
N SER A 232 -11.92 -24.02 -11.13
CA SER A 232 -13.15 -23.29 -11.43
C SER A 232 -12.84 -21.98 -12.14
N ALA A 233 -13.14 -21.92 -13.44
CA ALA A 233 -13.01 -20.69 -14.23
C ALA A 233 -13.82 -19.51 -13.66
N ALA A 234 -14.94 -19.79 -12.98
CA ALA A 234 -15.76 -18.77 -12.32
C ALA A 234 -15.06 -18.09 -11.14
N LYS A 235 -14.02 -18.73 -10.58
CA LYS A 235 -13.18 -18.18 -9.50
C LYS A 235 -11.88 -17.57 -10.01
N VAL A 236 -11.69 -17.44 -11.32
CA VAL A 236 -10.57 -16.70 -11.92
C VAL A 236 -11.04 -15.26 -12.15
N PRO A 237 -10.59 -14.26 -11.36
CA PRO A 237 -11.15 -12.91 -11.40
C PRO A 237 -10.98 -12.28 -12.78
N SER A 238 -12.11 -12.00 -13.46
CA SER A 238 -12.12 -11.51 -14.84
C SER A 238 -11.26 -12.33 -15.82
N GLY A 239 -11.08 -13.62 -15.57
CA GLY A 239 -10.24 -14.51 -16.39
C GLY A 239 -8.73 -14.25 -16.24
N GLN A 240 -8.30 -13.42 -15.28
CA GLN A 240 -6.91 -13.09 -15.05
C GLN A 240 -6.22 -14.16 -14.20
N GLN A 241 -5.38 -14.95 -14.87
CA GLN A 241 -4.57 -16.00 -14.26
C GLN A 241 -3.40 -15.45 -13.43
N GLY A 242 -2.78 -16.29 -12.60
CA GLY A 242 -1.70 -15.92 -11.69
C GLY A 242 -2.16 -15.27 -10.38
N ARG A 243 -3.47 -15.29 -10.10
CA ARG A 243 -4.09 -14.71 -8.90
C ARG A 243 -4.53 -15.78 -7.90
N CYS A 244 -3.71 -16.81 -7.72
CA CYS A 244 -4.00 -17.87 -6.77
C CYS A 244 -4.07 -17.30 -5.34
N GLY A 245 -5.16 -17.52 -4.62
CA GLY A 245 -5.28 -16.96 -3.28
C GLY A 245 -6.53 -17.35 -2.49
N TYR A 246 -6.61 -16.99 -1.22
CA TYR A 246 -5.68 -16.05 -0.55
C TYR A 246 -4.29 -16.64 -0.25
N GLY A 247 -3.31 -15.76 -0.06
CA GLY A 247 -1.96 -16.13 0.38
C GLY A 247 -1.89 -16.42 1.88
N MET A 248 -0.68 -16.35 2.45
CA MET A 248 -0.44 -16.52 3.88
C MET A 248 -1.13 -15.42 4.70
N ARG A 249 -1.66 -15.81 5.87
CA ARG A 249 -2.34 -14.89 6.79
C ARG A 249 -1.38 -13.82 7.31
N GLN A 250 -1.87 -12.58 7.42
CA GLN A 250 -1.13 -11.41 7.90
C GLN A 250 -1.74 -10.82 9.17
N PRO A 251 -0.96 -10.11 10.00
CA PRO A 251 -1.53 -9.24 11.04
C PRO A 251 -2.37 -8.11 10.42
N LEU A 252 -3.48 -7.79 11.07
CA LEU A 252 -4.36 -6.67 10.73
C LEU A 252 -4.89 -6.05 12.03
N LEU A 253 -4.61 -4.77 12.24
CA LEU A 253 -5.07 -4.03 13.41
C LEU A 253 -5.82 -2.76 12.99
N VAL A 254 -6.83 -2.40 13.78
CA VAL A 254 -7.51 -1.10 13.68
C VAL A 254 -7.36 -0.38 15.01
N VAL A 255 -6.84 0.85 14.96
CA VAL A 255 -6.69 1.74 16.10
C VAL A 255 -7.50 3.01 15.83
N SER A 256 -8.54 3.25 16.62
CA SER A 256 -9.48 4.35 16.41
C SER A 256 -10.30 4.60 17.68
N PRO A 257 -10.83 5.82 17.91
CA PRO A 257 -11.89 6.02 18.91
C PRO A 257 -13.14 5.18 18.67
N PHE A 258 -13.34 4.69 17.44
CA PHE A 258 -14.46 3.83 17.08
C PHE A 258 -14.09 2.34 17.13
N ALA A 259 -12.83 1.99 17.39
CA ALA A 259 -12.40 0.59 17.40
C ALA A 259 -12.92 -0.11 18.67
N ARG A 260 -13.34 -1.37 18.53
CA ARG A 260 -13.64 -2.21 19.68
C ARG A 260 -12.36 -2.46 20.47
N THR A 261 -12.40 -2.21 21.78
CA THR A 261 -11.22 -2.34 22.65
C THR A 261 -10.98 -3.80 23.06
N ASN A 262 -9.72 -4.25 22.98
CA ASN A 262 -9.31 -5.61 23.36
C ASN A 262 -10.17 -6.70 22.67
N PHE A 263 -10.44 -6.49 21.38
CA PHE A 263 -11.33 -7.31 20.58
C PHE A 263 -10.57 -7.92 19.40
N VAL A 264 -10.82 -9.21 19.14
CA VAL A 264 -10.29 -9.93 17.98
C VAL A 264 -11.47 -10.27 17.08
N ASP A 265 -11.48 -9.69 15.89
CA ASP A 265 -12.43 -10.07 14.84
C ASP A 265 -11.95 -11.34 14.12
N HIS A 266 -12.89 -12.22 13.79
CA HIS A 266 -12.64 -13.46 13.07
C HIS A 266 -13.28 -13.48 11.68
N THR A 267 -13.82 -12.34 11.24
CA THR A 267 -14.30 -12.16 9.87
C THR A 267 -13.16 -12.41 8.91
N LEU A 268 -13.40 -13.23 7.87
CA LEU A 268 -12.41 -13.44 6.81
C LEU A 268 -12.19 -12.13 6.07
N THR A 269 -10.98 -11.58 6.18
CA THR A 269 -10.52 -10.38 5.51
C THR A 269 -9.26 -10.68 4.71
N ASP A 270 -8.98 -9.80 3.76
CA ASP A 270 -7.76 -9.78 2.95
C ASP A 270 -7.34 -8.31 2.75
N GLN A 271 -6.20 -8.06 2.10
CA GLN A 271 -5.69 -6.70 1.89
C GLN A 271 -6.71 -5.77 1.19
N SER A 272 -7.51 -6.30 0.26
CA SER A 272 -8.55 -5.52 -0.42
C SER A 272 -9.76 -5.18 0.47
N SER A 273 -9.84 -5.73 1.70
CA SER A 273 -10.83 -5.31 2.70
C SER A 273 -10.60 -3.86 3.15
N VAL A 274 -9.35 -3.37 3.12
CA VAL A 274 -9.04 -1.95 3.36
C VAL A 274 -9.56 -1.09 2.21
N THR A 275 -9.33 -1.51 0.97
CA THR A 275 -9.89 -0.84 -0.22
C THR A 275 -11.40 -0.79 -0.16
N ARG A 276 -12.05 -1.92 0.15
CA ARG A 276 -13.50 -1.99 0.31
C ARG A 276 -14.00 -1.05 1.40
N PHE A 277 -13.32 -0.98 2.54
CA PHE A 277 -13.68 -0.06 3.63
C PHE A 277 -13.62 1.40 3.17
N ILE A 278 -12.59 1.78 2.40
CA ILE A 278 -12.50 3.11 1.78
C ILE A 278 -13.69 3.35 0.84
N GLU A 279 -13.93 2.43 -0.09
CA GLU A 279 -15.03 2.55 -1.04
C GLU A 279 -16.40 2.68 -0.36
N ASP A 280 -16.65 1.91 0.69
CA ASP A 280 -17.91 1.89 1.43
C ASP A 280 -18.07 3.19 2.25
N ASN A 281 -17.01 3.66 2.92
CA ASN A 281 -17.03 4.88 3.75
C ASN A 281 -17.27 6.15 2.91
N TRP A 282 -16.62 6.25 1.74
CA TRP A 282 -16.74 7.40 0.85
C TRP A 282 -17.71 7.20 -0.33
N ARG A 283 -18.42 6.06 -0.37
CA ARG A 283 -19.42 5.71 -1.40
C ARG A 283 -18.87 5.78 -2.83
N LEU A 284 -17.66 5.25 -3.03
CA LEU A 284 -16.92 5.33 -4.28
C LEU A 284 -17.39 4.34 -5.35
N GLY A 285 -18.11 3.29 -4.93
CA GLY A 285 -18.31 2.08 -5.74
C GLY A 285 -17.06 1.20 -5.75
N ARG A 286 -17.11 0.06 -6.45
CA ARG A 286 -15.97 -0.87 -6.61
C ARG A 286 -15.04 -0.45 -7.74
N ILE A 287 -13.75 -0.78 -7.63
CA ILE A 287 -12.76 -0.57 -8.72
C ILE A 287 -13.21 -1.29 -10.00
N GLY A 288 -13.73 -2.51 -9.89
CA GLY A 288 -14.17 -3.35 -11.00
C GLY A 288 -13.03 -4.13 -11.67
N ALA A 289 -13.28 -4.66 -12.87
CA ALA A 289 -12.29 -5.39 -13.68
C ALA A 289 -11.58 -6.57 -12.96
N GLY A 290 -12.30 -7.25 -12.05
CA GLY A 290 -11.76 -8.40 -11.32
C GLY A 290 -10.91 -8.03 -10.10
N SER A 291 -11.02 -6.79 -9.62
CA SER A 291 -10.54 -6.39 -8.30
C SER A 291 -11.17 -7.25 -7.19
N ALA A 292 -10.39 -7.54 -6.15
CA ALA A 292 -10.82 -8.36 -5.02
C ALA A 292 -11.79 -7.62 -4.07
N ASP A 293 -11.82 -6.28 -4.12
CA ASP A 293 -12.73 -5.43 -3.33
C ASP A 293 -14.21 -5.84 -3.43
N ALA A 294 -14.62 -6.40 -4.57
CA ALA A 294 -15.98 -6.82 -4.85
C ALA A 294 -16.44 -8.01 -4.00
N PHE A 295 -15.50 -8.78 -3.44
CA PHE A 295 -15.78 -9.96 -2.62
C PHE A 295 -14.98 -10.00 -1.31
N ALA A 296 -14.17 -8.98 -1.02
CA ALA A 296 -13.42 -8.83 0.23
C ALA A 296 -14.33 -8.78 1.46
N GLY A 297 -13.84 -9.19 2.62
CA GLY A 297 -14.53 -9.02 3.91
C GLY A 297 -14.73 -7.55 4.31
N THR A 298 -15.65 -7.29 5.25
CA THR A 298 -15.78 -5.94 5.85
C THR A 298 -14.88 -5.80 7.07
N LEU A 299 -14.40 -4.59 7.34
CA LEU A 299 -13.72 -4.23 8.60
C LEU A 299 -14.69 -3.73 9.68
N ASP A 300 -15.98 -3.56 9.37
CA ASP A 300 -16.96 -2.95 10.27
C ASP A 300 -17.09 -3.67 11.61
N ASN A 301 -16.84 -4.97 11.65
CA ASN A 301 -16.89 -5.77 12.88
C ASN A 301 -15.77 -5.39 13.88
N MET A 302 -14.71 -4.72 13.43
CA MET A 302 -13.66 -4.17 14.29
C MET A 302 -14.08 -2.84 14.95
N PHE A 303 -15.21 -2.26 14.54
CA PHE A 303 -15.72 -0.98 15.04
C PHE A 303 -16.99 -1.12 15.90
N ASP A 304 -17.19 -0.13 16.78
CA ASP A 304 -18.46 0.21 17.43
C ASP A 304 -18.77 1.69 17.18
N PHE A 305 -19.43 1.98 16.06
CA PHE A 305 -19.79 3.35 15.66
C PHE A 305 -20.84 3.99 16.56
N GLY A 306 -21.58 3.20 17.36
CA GLY A 306 -22.62 3.71 18.26
C GLY A 306 -22.09 4.18 19.62
N ARG A 307 -20.88 3.74 19.99
CA ARG A 307 -20.24 4.04 21.28
C ARG A 307 -18.75 4.35 21.08
N PRO A 308 -18.40 5.51 20.50
CA PRO A 308 -17.00 5.89 20.40
C PRO A 308 -16.36 5.99 21.78
N HIS A 309 -15.27 5.24 21.98
CA HIS A 309 -14.43 5.27 23.16
C HIS A 309 -13.13 6.00 22.81
N ALA A 310 -12.96 7.22 23.30
CA ALA A 310 -11.79 8.05 22.99
C ALA A 310 -10.53 7.73 23.83
N SER A 311 -10.49 6.58 24.52
CA SER A 311 -9.34 6.19 25.34
C SER A 311 -8.09 6.10 24.47
N ARG A 312 -7.09 6.92 24.78
CA ARG A 312 -5.82 6.94 24.06
C ARG A 312 -4.85 5.97 24.70
N LEU A 313 -4.07 5.26 23.89
CA LEU A 313 -2.96 4.43 24.34
C LEU A 313 -1.65 5.08 23.91
N THR A 314 -1.04 5.84 24.81
CA THR A 314 0.29 6.42 24.56
C THR A 314 1.36 5.43 24.97
N LEU A 315 2.22 5.04 24.02
CA LEU A 315 3.31 4.09 24.26
C LEU A 315 4.68 4.77 24.22
N ASP A 316 5.67 4.22 24.92
CA ASP A 316 7.07 4.63 24.79
C ASP A 316 7.66 4.00 23.50
N PRO A 317 8.18 4.78 22.54
CA PRO A 317 8.72 4.23 21.29
C PRO A 317 9.85 3.22 21.46
N SER A 318 10.64 3.34 22.53
CA SER A 318 11.79 2.47 22.79
C SER A 318 11.41 1.12 23.43
N THR A 319 10.26 1.05 24.11
CA THR A 319 9.87 -0.16 24.87
C THR A 319 8.53 -0.76 24.46
N GLY A 320 7.70 -0.01 23.71
CA GLY A 320 6.33 -0.39 23.39
C GLY A 320 5.40 -0.42 24.61
N GLN A 321 5.87 0.01 25.79
CA GLN A 321 5.10 -0.01 27.03
C GLN A 321 4.23 1.23 27.17
N PRO A 322 3.06 1.15 27.84
CA PRO A 322 2.27 2.32 28.17
C PRO A 322 3.09 3.34 28.96
N VAL A 323 3.07 4.61 28.51
CA VAL A 323 3.65 5.71 29.28
C VAL A 323 2.78 5.93 30.51
N ARG A 324 3.31 5.63 31.70
CA ARG A 324 2.59 5.87 32.96
C ARG A 324 2.56 7.37 33.26
N GLY A 325 1.41 8.01 33.04
CA GLY A 325 1.15 9.40 33.43
C GLY A 325 -0.30 9.84 33.18
N HIS A 326 -1.06 9.92 34.28
CA HIS A 326 -2.38 10.53 34.44
C HIS A 326 -3.55 10.01 33.58
N ASP A 327 -4.19 8.92 34.04
CA ASP A 327 -5.64 8.70 33.91
C ASP A 327 -6.07 7.76 35.06
N GLU A 328 -5.84 8.21 36.30
CA GLU A 328 -6.73 7.90 37.41
C GLU A 328 -7.57 9.17 37.61
N ASP A 329 -8.80 9.17 37.10
CA ASP A 329 -9.98 9.87 37.63
C ASP A 329 -11.24 9.47 36.82
#